data_AF-A0A2H0RK27-F1
#
_entry.id   AF-A0A2H0RK27-F1
#
_cell.length_a   1.000
_cell.length_b   1.000
_cell.length_c   1.000
_cell.angle_alpha   90.00
_cell.angle_beta   90.00
_cell.angle_gamma   90.00
#
_symmetry.space_group_name_H-M   'P 1'
#
loop_
_entity.id
_entity.type
_entity.pdbx_description
1 polymer ?
#
loop_
_entity_poly.entity_id
_entity_poly.type
_entity_poly.pdbx_seq_one_letter_code
_entity_poly.pdbx_strand_id
1 'polypeptide(L)'
;METNILKAISNLSKLKSFKLTDLYSGQNRMNNVGTALEYFVRDIFCSSIDVVGLENKDRKHSEYLSYLGNQNNPPDFIVKNGDVVEVKKIGGSVGSIALNSSYPKSKLHSDDVRILQSCRECDGGNWSRKDIIISNLITV
;
A
#
# COMPACT_ATOMS: atom_id res chain seq x y z
N MET A 1 -17.49 -3.21 1.82
CA MET A 1 -17.10 -1.80 1.56
C MET A 1 -16.11 -1.80 0.41
N GLU A 2 -16.04 -0.71 -0.35
CA GLU A 2 -15.17 -0.61 -1.54
C GLU A 2 -14.20 0.56 -1.39
N THR A 3 -12.98 0.39 -1.88
CA THR A 3 -11.98 1.47 -2.01
C THR A 3 -11.29 1.40 -3.36
N ASN A 4 -10.64 2.49 -3.76
CA ASN A 4 -9.85 2.62 -4.98
C ASN A 4 -8.96 3.86 -4.87
N ILE A 5 -8.18 4.14 -5.92
CA ILE A 5 -7.27 5.28 -5.95
C ILE A 5 -7.97 6.64 -5.78
N LEU A 6 -9.19 6.80 -6.30
CA LEU A 6 -9.93 8.07 -6.18
C LEU A 6 -10.38 8.31 -4.74
N LYS A 7 -10.83 7.26 -4.04
CA LYS A 7 -11.16 7.32 -2.61
C LYS A 7 -9.91 7.59 -1.77
N ALA A 8 -8.79 6.94 -2.10
CA ALA A 8 -7.51 7.21 -1.47
C ALA A 8 -7.09 8.68 -1.61
N ILE A 9 -7.14 9.24 -2.82
CA ILE A 9 -6.83 10.67 -3.07
C ILE A 9 -7.79 11.58 -2.29
N SER A 10 -9.09 11.26 -2.26
CA SER A 10 -10.08 12.02 -1.48
C SER A 10 -9.75 12.00 0.01
N ASN A 11 -9.36 10.85 0.56
CA ASN A 11 -8.97 10.73 1.96
C ASN A 11 -7.68 11.52 2.26
N LEU A 12 -6.70 11.44 1.35
CA LEU A 12 -5.45 12.19 1.45
C LEU A 12 -5.70 13.71 1.50
N SER A 13 -6.62 14.22 0.69
CA SER A 13 -6.96 15.65 0.63
C SER A 13 -7.55 16.22 1.94
N LYS A 14 -8.03 15.35 2.83
CA LYS A 14 -8.65 15.73 4.12
C LYS A 14 -7.63 15.77 5.26
N LEU A 15 -6.40 15.31 5.04
CA LEU A 15 -5.39 15.29 6.09
C LEU A 15 -4.86 16.68 6.41
N LYS A 16 -4.65 16.92 7.70
CA LYS A 16 -4.06 18.16 8.23
C LYS A 16 -2.54 18.11 8.34
N SER A 17 -1.97 16.92 8.46
CA SER A 17 -0.53 16.67 8.52
C SER A 17 -0.18 15.41 7.75
N PHE A 18 0.96 15.45 7.05
CA PHE A 18 1.55 14.32 6.33
C PHE A 18 2.79 13.77 7.03
N LYS A 19 3.13 14.29 8.22
CA LYS A 19 4.28 13.81 8.98
C LYS A 19 3.95 12.47 9.61
N LEU A 20 4.61 11.41 9.13
CA LEU A 20 4.40 10.05 9.63
C LEU A 20 4.64 9.93 11.15
N THR A 21 5.57 10.72 11.69
CA THR A 21 5.84 10.77 13.14
C THR A 21 4.64 11.25 13.95
N ASP A 22 3.86 12.17 13.39
CA ASP A 22 2.67 12.72 14.05
C ASP A 22 1.52 11.70 13.97
N LEU A 23 1.40 11.04 12.82
CA LEU A 23 0.34 10.06 12.52
C LEU A 23 0.54 8.72 13.26
N TYR A 24 1.79 8.29 13.45
CA TYR A 24 2.16 6.99 14.00
C TYR A 24 2.95 7.13 15.31
N SER A 25 2.38 7.89 16.26
CA SER A 25 2.90 8.01 17.63
C SER A 25 2.12 7.11 18.60
N GLY A 26 2.64 6.93 19.82
CA GLY A 26 1.94 6.21 20.90
C GLY A 26 1.65 4.73 20.58
N GLN A 27 0.37 4.32 20.67
CA GLN A 27 -0.07 2.94 20.45
C GLN A 27 0.06 2.45 19.00
N ASN A 28 0.22 3.38 18.04
CA ASN A 28 0.41 3.06 16.62
C ASN A 28 1.89 3.23 16.21
N ARG A 29 2.83 3.22 17.16
CA ARG A 29 4.24 3.52 16.88
C ARG A 29 4.87 2.49 15.94
N MET A 30 5.46 2.98 14.86
CA MET A 30 6.19 2.18 13.88
C MET A 30 7.65 2.61 13.84
N ASN A 31 8.57 1.66 14.04
CA ASN A 31 10.00 1.98 14.19
C ASN A 31 10.75 2.10 12.86
N ASN A 32 10.15 1.67 11.75
CA ASN A 32 10.74 1.71 10.42
C ASN A 32 9.93 2.65 9.52
N VAL A 33 10.60 3.64 8.91
CA VAL A 33 9.97 4.65 8.04
C VAL A 33 9.32 4.02 6.80
N GLY A 34 9.90 2.96 6.23
CA GLY A 34 9.30 2.23 5.11
C GLY A 34 8.00 1.56 5.53
N THR A 35 8.01 0.85 6.66
CA THR A 35 6.80 0.25 7.23
C THR A 35 5.75 1.29 7.58
N ALA A 36 6.14 2.45 8.16
CA ALA A 36 5.23 3.56 8.44
C ALA A 36 4.57 4.12 7.18
N LEU A 37 5.33 4.19 6.08
CA LEU A 37 4.81 4.62 4.79
C LEU A 37 3.83 3.60 4.19
N GLU A 38 4.16 2.30 4.21
CA GLU A 38 3.23 1.25 3.76
C GLU A 38 1.92 1.28 4.56
N TYR A 39 2.01 1.50 5.87
CA TYR A 39 0.83 1.60 6.74
C TYR A 39 0.02 2.87 6.47
N PHE A 40 0.71 3.99 6.19
CA PHE A 40 0.07 5.23 5.75
C PHE A 40 -0.73 5.05 4.47
N VAL A 41 -0.13 4.49 3.44
CA VAL A 41 -0.83 4.26 2.16
C VAL A 41 -2.03 3.34 2.39
N ARG A 42 -1.89 2.27 3.19
CA ARG A 42 -3.01 1.40 3.57
C ARG A 42 -4.13 2.16 4.28
N ASP A 43 -3.78 3.00 5.26
CA ASP A 43 -4.75 3.80 6.01
C ASP A 43 -5.51 4.78 5.12
N ILE A 44 -4.84 5.37 4.15
CA ILE A 44 -5.47 6.25 3.16
C ILE A 44 -6.47 5.47 2.29
N PHE A 45 -6.11 4.28 1.80
CA PHE A 45 -7.03 3.43 1.04
C PHE A 45 -8.20 2.95 1.91
N CYS A 46 -7.97 2.59 3.17
CA CYS A 46 -8.99 2.00 4.04
C CYS A 46 -9.81 3.04 4.83
N SER A 47 -9.54 4.33 4.63
CA SER A 47 -10.13 5.44 5.40
C SER A 47 -9.96 5.24 6.92
N SER A 48 -8.78 4.80 7.34
CA SER A 48 -8.50 4.35 8.71
C SER A 48 -7.40 5.11 9.42
N ILE A 49 -7.02 6.30 8.93
CA ILE A 49 -5.95 7.10 9.51
C ILE A 49 -6.20 7.40 11.01
N ASP A 50 -7.44 7.76 11.36
CA ASP A 50 -7.86 8.11 12.73
C ASP A 50 -8.23 6.91 13.60
N VAL A 51 -8.16 5.68 13.06
CA VAL A 51 -8.42 4.46 13.85
C VAL A 51 -7.26 4.25 14.82
N VAL A 52 -7.56 4.06 16.11
CA VAL A 52 -6.56 3.86 17.16
C VAL A 52 -6.40 2.38 17.48
N GLY A 53 -5.15 1.94 17.59
CA GLY A 53 -4.79 0.56 17.91
C GLY A 53 -4.59 -0.28 16.66
N LEU A 54 -3.49 -1.02 16.62
CA LEU A 54 -3.10 -1.86 15.47
C LEU A 54 -4.17 -2.90 15.14
N GLU A 55 -4.73 -3.58 16.14
CA GLU A 55 -5.78 -4.60 15.94
C GLU A 55 -7.03 -4.01 15.27
N ASN A 56 -7.47 -2.82 15.68
CA ASN A 56 -8.62 -2.15 15.06
C ASN A 56 -8.32 -1.72 13.63
N LYS A 57 -7.09 -1.27 13.36
CA LYS A 57 -6.64 -0.93 12.00
C LYS A 57 -6.59 -2.18 11.12
N ASP A 58 -6.01 -3.28 11.59
CA ASP A 58 -5.94 -4.54 10.84
C ASP A 58 -7.34 -5.08 10.53
N ARG A 59 -8.26 -5.03 11.50
CA ARG A 59 -9.68 -5.35 11.27
C ARG A 59 -10.26 -4.44 10.18
N LYS A 60 -10.02 -3.13 10.26
CA LYS A 60 -10.51 -2.17 9.27
C LYS A 60 -9.92 -2.42 7.87
N HIS A 61 -8.63 -2.70 7.77
CA HIS A 61 -7.96 -3.04 6.51
C HIS A 61 -8.55 -4.32 5.91
N SER A 62 -8.82 -5.34 6.73
CA SER A 62 -9.43 -6.59 6.27
C SER A 62 -10.82 -6.41 5.64
N GLU A 63 -11.52 -5.29 5.90
CA GLU A 63 -12.79 -4.97 5.26
C GLU A 63 -12.61 -4.58 3.78
N TYR A 64 -11.46 -3.99 3.42
CA TYR A 64 -11.17 -3.41 2.10
C TYR A 64 -10.12 -4.17 1.28
N LEU A 65 -9.21 -4.91 1.93
CA LEU A 65 -8.08 -5.56 1.30
C LEU A 65 -8.31 -7.07 1.17
N SER A 66 -7.94 -7.64 0.03
CA SER A 66 -8.00 -9.08 -0.23
C SER A 66 -6.67 -9.78 0.01
N TYR A 67 -5.60 -9.01 0.04
CA TYR A 67 -4.26 -9.48 0.35
C TYR A 67 -3.46 -8.41 1.06
N LEU A 68 -2.66 -8.85 2.04
CA LEU A 68 -1.65 -8.05 2.70
C LEU A 68 -0.29 -8.71 2.50
N GLY A 69 0.66 -7.95 1.95
CA GLY A 69 1.99 -8.39 1.61
C GLY A 69 2.90 -8.61 2.80
N ASN A 70 4.12 -9.05 2.48
CA ASN A 70 5.22 -9.13 3.42
C ASN A 70 6.50 -8.58 2.79
N GLN A 71 7.56 -8.48 3.61
CA GLN A 71 8.82 -7.85 3.20
C GLN A 71 9.57 -8.60 2.07
N ASN A 72 9.26 -9.88 1.83
CA ASN A 72 10.01 -10.74 0.93
C ASN A 72 9.29 -10.98 -0.41
N ASN A 73 7.98 -10.75 -0.48
CA ASN A 73 7.17 -11.11 -1.64
C ASN A 73 6.24 -9.94 -2.02
N PRO A 74 6.23 -9.53 -3.30
CA PRO A 74 5.25 -8.58 -3.77
C PRO A 74 3.84 -9.23 -3.83
N PRO A 75 2.79 -8.41 -3.89
CA PRO A 75 2.78 -6.95 -3.70
C PRO A 75 2.64 -6.52 -2.23
N ASP A 76 2.71 -5.22 -1.93
CA ASP A 76 2.48 -4.71 -0.58
C ASP A 76 1.03 -4.92 -0.10
N PHE A 77 0.04 -4.69 -0.96
CA PHE A 77 -1.35 -5.11 -0.71
C PHE A 77 -2.20 -5.15 -1.99
N ILE A 78 -3.36 -5.81 -1.91
CA ILE A 78 -4.36 -5.84 -2.98
C ILE A 78 -5.71 -5.36 -2.42
N VAL A 79 -6.32 -4.41 -3.11
CA VAL A 79 -7.69 -3.98 -2.83
C VAL A 79 -8.66 -5.07 -3.28
N LYS A 80 -9.66 -5.41 -2.45
CA LYS A 80 -10.68 -6.40 -2.79
C LYS A 80 -11.31 -6.09 -4.14
N ASN A 81 -11.29 -7.07 -5.04
CA ASN A 81 -11.79 -6.96 -6.40
C ASN A 81 -11.21 -5.75 -7.17
N GLY A 82 -10.00 -5.32 -6.82
CA GLY A 82 -9.41 -4.10 -7.36
C GLY A 82 -7.91 -4.23 -7.61
N ASP A 83 -7.27 -3.07 -7.61
CA ASP A 83 -5.88 -2.88 -8.00
C ASP A 83 -4.91 -3.42 -6.95
N VAL A 84 -3.73 -3.76 -7.46
CA VAL A 84 -2.54 -4.04 -6.66
C VAL A 84 -1.90 -2.70 -6.31
N VAL A 85 -1.45 -2.55 -5.07
CA VAL A 85 -0.71 -1.35 -4.65
C VAL A 85 0.69 -1.77 -4.22
N GLU A 86 1.69 -1.11 -4.80
CA GLU A 86 3.09 -1.23 -4.45
C GLU A 86 3.58 0.13 -3.94
N VAL A 87 4.12 0.14 -2.73
CA VAL A 87 4.62 1.31 -2.02
C VAL A 87 6.13 1.33 -2.14
N LYS A 88 6.67 2.44 -2.65
CA LYS A 88 8.11 2.63 -2.78
C LYS A 88 8.53 3.89 -2.05
N LYS A 89 9.51 3.73 -1.14
CA LYS A 89 10.28 4.84 -0.61
C LYS A 89 11.34 5.22 -1.64
N ILE A 90 11.27 6.42 -2.20
CA ILE A 90 12.34 6.96 -3.05
C ILE A 90 13.21 7.85 -2.16
N GLY A 91 14.51 7.51 -2.07
CA GLY A 91 15.52 8.34 -1.41
C GLY A 91 16.43 9.01 -2.44
N GLY A 92 16.79 10.27 -2.21
CA GLY A 92 17.76 11.03 -3.01
C GLY A 92 17.21 12.39 -3.48
N SER A 93 18.13 13.31 -3.81
CA SER A 93 17.78 14.61 -4.40
C SER A 93 16.97 14.43 -5.68
N VAL A 94 15.97 15.29 -5.91
CA VAL A 94 15.00 15.25 -7.02
C VAL A 94 15.64 15.05 -8.43
N GLY A 95 16.95 15.30 -8.58
CA GLY A 95 17.70 15.13 -9.83
C GLY A 95 18.36 13.76 -10.08
N SER A 96 18.28 12.79 -9.16
CA SER A 96 18.89 11.46 -9.32
C SER A 96 17.88 10.34 -9.54
N ILE A 97 16.71 10.65 -10.11
CA ILE A 97 15.80 9.61 -10.60
C ILE A 97 16.57 8.82 -11.66
N ALA A 98 16.97 7.60 -11.32
CA ALA A 98 17.59 6.71 -12.29
C ALA A 98 16.55 6.39 -13.38
N LEU A 99 16.64 7.12 -14.49
CA LEU A 99 15.88 6.89 -15.73
C LEU A 99 16.13 5.49 -16.32
N ASN A 100 17.10 4.76 -15.75
CA ASN A 100 17.50 3.41 -16.12
C ASN A 100 16.87 2.31 -15.25
N SER A 101 15.96 2.65 -14.32
CA SER A 101 15.12 1.65 -13.70
C SER A 101 14.15 1.12 -14.76
N SER A 102 14.13 -0.20 -14.99
CA SER A 102 13.19 -0.84 -15.93
C SER A 102 11.78 -0.28 -15.74
N TYR A 103 11.06 -0.02 -16.83
CA TYR A 103 9.67 0.46 -16.77
C TYR A 103 8.90 -0.34 -15.71
N PRO A 104 8.26 0.34 -14.75
CA PRO A 104 7.50 -0.36 -13.73
C PRO A 104 6.48 -1.27 -14.40
N LYS A 105 6.44 -2.54 -13.97
CA LYS A 105 5.42 -3.47 -14.47
C LYS A 105 4.06 -2.84 -14.18
N SER A 106 3.27 -2.64 -15.23
CA SER A 106 1.92 -2.08 -15.11
C SER A 106 0.90 -3.09 -14.58
N LYS A 107 1.26 -4.38 -14.58
CA LYS A 107 0.37 -5.47 -14.16
C LYS A 107 1.10 -6.51 -13.32
N LEU A 108 0.38 -7.04 -12.34
CA LEU A 108 0.73 -8.25 -11.62
C LEU A 108 0.04 -9.43 -12.30
N HIS A 109 0.74 -10.53 -12.51
CA HIS A 109 0.18 -11.76 -13.06
C HIS A 109 0.05 -12.83 -11.98
N SER A 110 -1.01 -13.64 -12.03
CA SER A 110 -1.25 -14.68 -11.03
C SER A 110 -0.26 -15.85 -11.14
N ASP A 111 0.44 -15.99 -12.26
CA ASP A 111 1.50 -16.98 -12.47
C ASP A 111 2.92 -16.48 -12.10
N ASP A 112 3.05 -15.25 -11.58
CA ASP A 112 4.36 -14.72 -11.17
C ASP A 112 4.94 -15.57 -10.03
N VAL A 113 6.11 -16.17 -10.26
CA VAL A 113 6.77 -17.06 -9.29
C VAL A 113 7.14 -16.35 -7.98
N ARG A 114 7.17 -15.02 -7.97
CA ARG A 114 7.58 -14.21 -6.81
C ARG A 114 6.44 -13.96 -5.83
N ILE A 115 5.18 -14.09 -6.25
CA ILE A 115 4.03 -13.86 -5.36
C ILE A 115 3.73 -15.11 -4.54
N LEU A 116 3.21 -14.90 -3.34
CA LEU A 116 2.78 -16.00 -2.46
C LEU A 116 1.51 -16.67 -2.96
N GLN A 117 1.29 -17.90 -2.49
CA GLN A 117 0.05 -18.62 -2.76
C GLN A 117 -1.18 -17.87 -2.23
N SER A 118 -1.10 -17.26 -1.05
CA SER A 118 -2.18 -16.42 -0.50
C SER A 118 -2.46 -15.17 -1.34
N CYS A 119 -1.47 -14.64 -2.07
CA CYS A 119 -1.68 -13.58 -3.05
C CYS A 119 -2.41 -14.11 -4.28
N ARG A 120 -2.04 -15.31 -4.77
CA ARG A 120 -2.74 -15.95 -5.90
C ARG A 120 -4.20 -16.20 -5.58
N GLU A 121 -4.48 -16.68 -4.38
CA GLU A 121 -5.82 -17.06 -3.91
C GLU A 121 -6.69 -15.86 -3.50
N CYS A 122 -6.15 -14.64 -3.48
CA CYS A 122 -6.93 -13.44 -3.18
C CYS A 122 -8.11 -13.28 -4.15
N ASP A 123 -9.19 -12.66 -3.67
CA ASP A 123 -10.45 -12.50 -4.43
C ASP A 123 -11.00 -13.84 -5.00
N GLY A 124 -10.71 -14.96 -4.32
CA GLY A 124 -11.13 -16.30 -4.76
C GLY A 124 -10.26 -16.92 -5.86
N GLY A 125 -9.12 -16.31 -6.19
CA GLY A 125 -8.12 -16.84 -7.12
C GLY A 125 -8.50 -16.81 -8.60
N ASN A 126 -9.66 -16.26 -8.94
CA ASN A 126 -10.14 -16.18 -10.32
C ASN A 126 -9.68 -14.89 -11.01
N TRP A 127 -8.37 -14.71 -11.16
CA TRP A 127 -7.79 -13.59 -11.90
C TRP A 127 -6.52 -14.03 -12.63
N SER A 128 -6.29 -13.48 -13.82
CA SER A 128 -5.05 -13.71 -14.59
C SER A 128 -4.07 -12.56 -14.43
N ARG A 129 -4.59 -11.33 -14.32
CA ARG A 129 -3.81 -10.11 -14.16
C ARG A 129 -4.59 -9.05 -13.36
N LYS A 130 -3.86 -8.21 -12.64
CA LYS A 130 -4.37 -7.01 -11.96
C LYS A 130 -3.48 -5.82 -12.28
N ASP A 131 -4.03 -4.62 -12.38
CA ASP A 131 -3.26 -3.40 -12.60
C ASP A 131 -2.51 -3.00 -11.31
N ILE A 132 -1.28 -2.48 -11.47
CA ILE A 132 -0.43 -2.05 -10.37
C ILE A 132 -0.46 -0.52 -10.28
N ILE A 133 -0.84 -0.03 -9.10
CA ILE A 133 -0.64 1.36 -8.68
C ILE A 133 0.69 1.44 -7.93
N ILE A 134 1.57 2.33 -8.37
CA ILE A 134 2.83 2.62 -7.67
C ILE A 134 2.68 3.90 -6.86
N SER A 135 2.76 3.77 -5.54
CA SER A 135 2.76 4.89 -4.61
C SER A 135 4.18 5.22 -4.20
N ASN A 136 4.76 6.23 -4.86
CA ASN A 136 6.08 6.73 -4.54
C ASN A 136 5.99 7.84 -3.48
N LEU A 137 6.65 7.67 -2.33
CA LEU A 137 6.94 8.79 -1.45
C LEU A 137 8.33 9.34 -1.74
N ILE A 138 8.37 10.61 -2.12
CA ILE A 138 9.61 11.36 -2.28
C ILE A 138 9.87 12.04 -0.94
N THR A 139 10.92 11.61 -0.23
CA THR A 139 11.41 12.33 0.95
C THR A 139 12.37 13.41 0.46
N VAL A 140 11.96 14.69 0.57
CA VAL A 140 12.80 15.87 0.35
C VAL A 140 13.53 16.27 1.62
#